data_AF-A0A537VQV1-F1
#
_entry.id   AF-A0A537VQV1-F1
#
_cell.length_a   1.000
_cell.length_b   1.000
_cell.length_c   1.000
_cell.angle_alpha   90.00
_cell.angle_beta   90.00
_cell.angle_gamma   90.00
#
_symmetry.space_group_name_H-M   'P 1'
#
loop_
_entity.id
_entity.type
_entity.pdbx_description
1 polymer ?
#
loop_
_entity_poly.entity_id
_entity_poly.type
_entity_poly.pdbx_seq_one_letter_code
_entity_poly.pdbx_strand_id
1 'polypeptide(L)'
;MLRQLARLTRPIPAAGGDALAIAVYGDGGGAHIVAKESGFEGVACVDDAARLLDVLCDVWARTKQPWAERWARGVLEFVLWMQEPDGRWINFVYDWDGTRNLHGITSATGESFWHARALVGVSRAWLTFADERARDAALSGLDHAVSKPAPADVR
;
A
#
# COMPACT_ATOMS: atom_id res chain seq x y z
N MET A 1 -17.37 10.47 -2.43
CA MET A 1 -16.36 9.38 -2.41
C MET A 1 -14.98 9.89 -2.86
N LEU A 2 -14.74 10.24 -4.14
CA LEU A 2 -13.41 10.73 -4.59
C LEU A 2 -12.85 11.93 -3.80
N ARG A 3 -13.68 12.91 -3.45
CA ARG A 3 -13.27 14.05 -2.60
C ARG A 3 -12.86 13.63 -1.19
N GLN A 4 -13.41 12.53 -0.67
CA GLN A 4 -13.03 12.02 0.64
C GLN A 4 -11.68 11.30 0.56
N LEU A 5 -11.47 10.48 -0.48
CA LEU A 5 -10.16 9.89 -0.76
C LEU A 5 -9.09 10.99 -0.86
N ALA A 6 -9.37 12.09 -1.57
CA ALA A 6 -8.48 13.24 -1.66
C ALA A 6 -8.07 13.85 -0.31
N ARG A 7 -9.01 13.93 0.63
CA ARG A 7 -8.76 14.50 1.96
C ARG A 7 -7.95 13.54 2.84
N LEU A 8 -8.11 12.24 2.61
CA LEU A 8 -7.45 11.21 3.41
C LEU A 8 -6.06 10.84 2.87
N THR A 9 -5.76 11.14 1.60
CA THR A 9 -4.46 10.91 0.99
C THR A 9 -3.49 12.04 1.28
N ARG A 10 -2.27 11.70 1.72
CA ARG A 10 -1.21 12.65 2.09
C ARG A 10 0.16 12.23 1.56
N PRO A 11 1.09 13.19 1.40
CA PRO A 11 2.48 12.88 1.10
C PRO A 11 3.16 12.06 2.20
N ILE A 12 4.13 11.22 1.82
CA ILE A 12 5.08 10.55 2.72
C ILE A 12 6.50 10.93 2.29
N PRO A 13 7.10 11.99 2.87
CA PRO A 13 8.38 12.52 2.41
C PRO A 13 9.52 11.48 2.44
N ALA A 14 9.58 10.60 3.45
CA ALA A 14 10.61 9.56 3.52
C ALA A 14 10.54 8.52 2.38
N ALA A 15 9.38 8.39 1.72
CA ALA A 15 9.17 7.49 0.59
C ALA A 15 9.44 8.15 -0.78
N GLY A 16 9.77 9.45 -0.80
CA GLY A 16 10.06 10.21 -2.01
C GLY A 16 9.12 11.39 -2.24
N GLY A 17 9.52 12.33 -3.11
CA GLY A 17 8.81 13.60 -3.31
C GLY A 17 7.38 13.48 -3.85
N ASP A 18 7.07 12.37 -4.53
CA ASP A 18 5.76 12.10 -5.12
C ASP A 18 4.96 11.04 -4.35
N ALA A 19 5.52 10.47 -3.28
CA ALA A 19 4.91 9.36 -2.58
C ALA A 19 3.66 9.79 -1.80
N LEU A 20 2.59 9.01 -1.94
CA LEU A 20 1.29 9.26 -1.33
C LEU A 20 0.83 8.03 -0.53
N ALA A 21 0.24 8.25 0.64
CA ALA A 21 -0.45 7.20 1.39
C ALA A 21 -1.82 7.69 1.85
N ILE A 22 -2.77 6.77 2.00
CA ILE A 22 -4.10 7.07 2.52
C ILE A 22 -4.15 6.78 4.02
N ALA A 23 -4.84 7.64 4.76
CA ALA A 23 -5.04 7.45 6.18
C ALA A 23 -5.90 6.21 6.48
N VAL A 24 -5.52 5.44 7.51
CA VAL A 24 -6.23 4.22 7.92
C VAL A 24 -7.65 4.54 8.37
N TYR A 25 -7.80 5.54 9.25
CA TYR A 25 -9.10 6.04 9.68
C TYR A 25 -9.21 7.55 9.48
N GLY A 26 -10.45 8.01 9.30
CA GLY A 26 -10.78 9.41 9.32
C GLY A 26 -12.25 9.62 9.64
N ASP A 27 -12.58 10.75 10.23
CA ASP A 27 -13.95 11.14 10.49
C ASP A 27 -14.65 11.67 9.21
N GLY A 28 -15.95 11.95 9.32
CA GLY A 28 -16.74 12.52 8.22
C GLY A 28 -16.31 13.93 7.79
N GLY A 29 -15.55 14.64 8.63
CA GLY A 29 -14.95 15.94 8.32
C GLY A 29 -13.62 15.83 7.57
N GLY A 30 -13.01 14.64 7.52
CA GLY A 30 -11.68 14.41 6.96
C GLY A 30 -10.55 14.59 7.97
N ALA A 31 -10.85 14.72 9.26
CA ALA A 31 -9.83 14.62 10.30
C ALA A 31 -9.38 13.17 10.44
N HIS A 32 -8.07 12.95 10.54
CA HIS A 32 -7.51 11.62 10.60
C HIS A 32 -7.65 11.04 12.01
N ILE A 33 -8.00 9.76 12.06
CA ILE A 33 -8.04 8.99 13.29
C ILE A 33 -6.92 7.96 13.17
N VAL A 34 -6.18 7.81 14.25
CA VAL A 34 -5.05 6.90 14.32
C VAL A 34 -5.55 5.48 14.57
N ALA A 35 -4.94 4.50 13.90
CA ALA A 35 -5.21 3.09 14.14
C ALA A 35 -4.67 2.66 15.51
N LYS A 36 -5.58 2.23 16.41
CA LYS A 36 -5.27 1.88 17.81
C LYS A 36 -5.89 0.57 18.30
N GLU A 37 -6.40 -0.27 17.40
CA GLU A 37 -7.20 -1.46 17.75
C GLU A 37 -6.37 -2.52 18.48
N SER A 38 -5.11 -2.69 18.11
CA SER A 38 -4.14 -3.55 18.79
C SER A 38 -3.06 -2.77 19.55
N GLY A 39 -3.36 -1.52 19.94
CA GLY A 39 -2.36 -0.50 20.29
C GLY A 39 -2.04 0.40 19.09
N PHE A 40 -1.18 1.41 19.25
CA PHE A 40 -0.84 2.35 18.16
C PHE A 40 -0.15 1.63 16.99
N GLU A 41 -0.88 1.48 15.90
CA GLU A 41 -0.43 0.77 14.69
C GLU A 41 0.21 1.74 13.70
N GLY A 42 -0.45 2.87 13.43
CA GLY A 42 0.06 3.91 12.54
C GLY A 42 -0.99 4.87 12.02
N VAL A 43 -0.56 5.75 11.11
CA VAL A 43 -1.42 6.73 10.42
C VAL A 43 -1.81 6.28 9.01
N ALA A 44 -1.00 5.45 8.36
CA ALA A 44 -1.24 4.89 7.03
C ALA A 44 -0.61 3.48 6.93
N CYS A 45 -1.12 2.66 6.00
CA CYS A 45 -0.65 1.29 5.83
C CYS A 45 -0.65 0.81 4.38
N VAL A 46 0.11 -0.26 4.11
CA VAL A 46 0.17 -0.94 2.81
C VAL A 46 -1.18 -1.57 2.45
N ASP A 47 -1.90 -2.11 3.43
CA ASP A 47 -3.20 -2.73 3.21
C ASP A 47 -4.19 -1.79 2.51
N ASP A 48 -4.33 -0.56 3.02
CA ASP A 48 -5.24 0.44 2.47
C ASP A 48 -4.68 1.15 1.23
N ALA A 49 -3.36 1.43 1.22
CA ALA A 49 -2.70 2.01 0.06
C ALA A 49 -2.80 1.11 -1.17
N ALA A 50 -2.58 -0.20 -1.03
CA ALA A 50 -2.65 -1.14 -2.13
C ALA A 50 -4.08 -1.29 -2.69
N ARG A 51 -5.11 -1.20 -1.83
CA ARG A 51 -6.51 -1.17 -2.28
C ARG A 51 -6.84 0.11 -3.02
N LEU A 52 -6.37 1.26 -2.54
CA LEU A 52 -6.53 2.53 -3.23
C LEU A 52 -5.82 2.49 -4.60
N LEU A 53 -4.61 1.92 -4.66
CA LEU A 53 -3.86 1.75 -5.90
C LEU A 53 -4.65 0.96 -6.94
N ASP A 54 -5.23 -0.19 -6.57
CA ASP A 54 -6.06 -0.99 -7.47
C ASP A 54 -7.26 -0.20 -8.01
N VAL A 55 -7.98 0.52 -7.14
CA VAL A 55 -9.10 1.38 -7.54
C VAL A 55 -8.64 2.49 -8.49
N LEU A 56 -7.51 3.15 -8.22
CA LEU A 56 -7.00 4.24 -9.06
C LEU A 56 -6.51 3.73 -10.43
N CYS A 57 -5.88 2.56 -10.48
CA CYS A 57 -5.56 1.88 -11.74
C CYS A 57 -6.81 1.63 -12.57
N ASP A 58 -7.90 1.16 -11.95
CA ASP A 58 -9.18 0.95 -12.62
C ASP A 58 -9.82 2.25 -13.11
N VAL A 59 -9.80 3.31 -12.29
CA VAL A 59 -10.30 4.63 -12.67
C VAL A 59 -9.50 5.17 -13.85
N TRP A 60 -8.17 5.10 -13.82
CA TRP A 60 -7.32 5.51 -14.93
C TRP A 60 -7.62 4.69 -16.20
N ALA A 61 -7.66 3.35 -16.08
CA ALA A 61 -7.89 2.46 -17.21
C ALA A 61 -9.20 2.80 -17.95
N ARG A 62 -10.26 3.13 -17.21
CA ARG A 62 -11.60 3.45 -17.75
C ARG A 62 -11.75 4.89 -18.23
N THR A 63 -11.09 5.84 -17.58
CA THR A 63 -11.39 7.28 -17.76
C THR A 63 -10.26 8.07 -18.39
N LYS A 64 -9.03 7.56 -18.35
CA LYS A 64 -7.79 8.25 -18.78
C LYS A 64 -7.62 9.64 -18.17
N GLN A 65 -8.12 9.82 -16.95
CA GLN A 65 -8.02 11.07 -16.23
C GLN A 65 -6.62 11.27 -15.64
N PRO A 66 -5.86 12.32 -16.01
CA PRO A 66 -4.46 12.47 -15.59
C PRO A 66 -4.23 12.53 -14.08
N TRP A 67 -5.23 13.01 -13.31
CA TRP A 67 -5.13 13.02 -11.85
C TRP A 67 -5.14 11.61 -11.25
N ALA A 68 -5.85 10.67 -11.87
CA ALA A 68 -5.94 9.29 -11.38
C ALA A 68 -4.61 8.57 -11.58
N GLU A 69 -3.96 8.77 -12.74
CA GLU A 69 -2.60 8.26 -12.98
C GLU A 69 -1.60 8.84 -11.98
N ARG A 70 -1.56 10.18 -11.81
CA ARG A 70 -0.62 10.82 -10.88
C ARG A 70 -0.76 10.28 -9.45
N TRP A 71 -1.99 10.12 -8.98
CA TRP A 71 -2.22 9.53 -7.67
C TRP A 71 -1.85 8.06 -7.61
N ALA A 72 -2.21 7.25 -8.62
CA ALA A 72 -1.84 5.85 -8.64
C ALA A 72 -0.32 5.67 -8.56
N ARG A 73 0.43 6.48 -9.31
CA ARG A 73 1.91 6.48 -9.26
C ARG A 73 2.44 6.91 -7.90
N GLY A 74 1.88 7.98 -7.30
CA GLY A 74 2.29 8.39 -5.95
C GLY A 74 2.01 7.34 -4.89
N VAL A 75 0.86 6.66 -4.96
CA VAL A 75 0.53 5.55 -4.05
C VAL A 75 1.43 4.33 -4.30
N LEU A 76 1.78 4.06 -5.57
CA LEU A 76 2.74 3.03 -5.90
C LEU A 76 4.11 3.29 -5.26
N GLU A 77 4.62 4.53 -5.27
CA GLU A 77 5.90 4.85 -4.61
C GLU A 77 5.90 4.47 -3.12
N PHE A 78 4.80 4.76 -2.41
CA PHE A 78 4.66 4.34 -1.01
C PHE A 78 4.65 2.81 -0.86
N VAL A 79 3.88 2.09 -1.68
CA VAL A 79 3.80 0.62 -1.62
C VAL A 79 5.14 -0.04 -1.96
N LEU A 80 5.89 0.49 -2.93
CA LEU A 80 7.23 0.01 -3.27
C LEU A 80 8.22 0.27 -2.14
N TRP A 81 8.20 1.46 -1.55
CA TRP A 81 9.11 1.84 -0.46
C TRP A 81 8.89 1.04 0.84
N MET A 82 7.66 0.56 1.07
CA MET A 82 7.35 -0.33 2.20
C MET A 82 7.77 -1.79 1.98
N GLN A 83 8.24 -2.15 0.78
CA GLN A 83 8.77 -3.47 0.50
C GLN A 83 10.21 -3.59 1.02
N GLU A 84 10.49 -4.67 1.71
CA GLU A 84 11.82 -5.04 2.18
C GLU A 84 12.57 -5.83 1.10
N PRO A 85 13.93 -5.89 1.16
CA PRO A 85 14.74 -6.56 0.14
C PRO A 85 14.44 -8.05 -0.06
N ASP A 86 13.79 -8.71 0.91
CA ASP A 86 13.39 -10.12 0.84
C ASP A 86 11.98 -10.34 0.27
N GLY A 87 11.35 -9.29 -0.27
CA GLY A 87 10.05 -9.32 -0.92
C GLY A 87 8.87 -9.11 0.04
N ARG A 88 9.08 -9.08 1.36
CA ARG A 88 8.02 -8.80 2.34
C ARG A 88 7.64 -7.33 2.34
N TRP A 89 6.39 -7.04 2.72
CA TRP A 89 5.96 -5.68 3.02
C TRP A 89 5.83 -5.44 4.51
N ILE A 90 6.44 -4.36 4.99
CA ILE A 90 6.07 -3.72 6.25
C ILE A 90 4.68 -3.10 6.05
N ASN A 91 3.78 -3.20 7.03
CA ASN A 91 2.42 -2.69 6.83
C ASN A 91 2.29 -1.19 7.15
N PHE A 92 2.68 -0.74 8.34
CA PHE A 92 2.31 0.60 8.84
C PHE A 92 3.47 1.60 8.86
N VAL A 93 3.13 2.89 8.73
CA VAL A 93 3.95 4.02 9.18
C VAL A 93 3.31 4.69 10.40
N TYR A 94 4.14 5.07 11.37
CA TYR A 94 3.69 5.73 12.59
C TYR A 94 3.24 7.18 12.37
N ASP A 95 3.82 7.87 11.39
CA ASP A 95 3.57 9.28 11.14
C ASP A 95 3.61 9.60 9.63
N TRP A 96 3.24 10.83 9.30
CA TRP A 96 3.23 11.33 7.92
C TRP A 96 4.62 11.73 7.42
N ASP A 97 5.63 11.80 8.29
CA ASP A 97 7.02 12.00 7.86
C ASP A 97 7.60 10.69 7.27
N GLY A 98 7.06 9.55 7.70
CA GLY A 98 7.33 8.23 7.16
C GLY A 98 8.15 7.35 8.10
N THR A 99 7.94 7.43 9.41
CA THR A 99 8.59 6.48 10.33
C THR A 99 7.95 5.09 10.17
N ARG A 100 8.65 4.13 9.56
CA ARG A 100 8.17 2.74 9.36
C ARG A 100 7.98 2.00 10.69
N ASN A 101 6.85 1.30 10.84
CA ASN A 101 6.59 0.47 12.00
C ASN A 101 7.19 -0.93 11.82
N LEU A 102 8.42 -1.12 12.34
CA LEU A 102 9.18 -2.38 12.22
C LEU A 102 8.93 -3.38 13.34
N HIS A 103 8.04 -3.08 14.29
CA HIS A 103 7.91 -3.88 15.53
C HIS A 103 6.47 -4.25 15.87
N GLY A 104 5.48 -3.60 15.26
CA GLY A 104 4.07 -3.93 15.46
C GLY A 104 3.75 -5.33 14.94
N ILE A 105 2.94 -6.07 15.71
CA ILE A 105 2.48 -7.43 15.38
C ILE A 105 1.71 -7.44 14.04
N THR A 106 0.99 -6.37 13.72
CA THR A 106 0.25 -6.21 12.46
C THR A 106 1.06 -5.47 11.38
N SER A 107 2.37 -5.26 11.61
CA SER A 107 3.24 -4.49 10.72
C SER A 107 4.48 -5.23 10.24
N ALA A 108 5.20 -5.91 11.15
CA ALA A 108 6.52 -6.45 10.85
C ALA A 108 6.56 -7.97 10.70
N THR A 109 5.58 -8.69 11.25
CA THR A 109 5.64 -10.15 11.32
C THR A 109 4.88 -10.82 10.18
N GLY A 110 5.65 -11.37 9.22
CA GLY A 110 5.29 -12.50 8.36
C GLY A 110 4.22 -12.25 7.29
N GLU A 111 4.21 -13.09 6.25
CA GLU A 111 3.15 -13.14 5.23
C GLU A 111 1.77 -13.09 5.89
N SER A 112 1.04 -12.04 5.58
CA SER A 112 -0.28 -11.77 6.12
C SER A 112 -1.15 -11.13 5.04
N PHE A 113 -2.41 -10.86 5.34
CA PHE A 113 -3.39 -10.37 4.37
C PHE A 113 -2.94 -9.10 3.63
N TRP A 114 -2.16 -8.21 4.25
CA TRP A 114 -1.62 -7.01 3.60
C TRP A 114 -0.59 -7.34 2.51
N HIS A 115 0.19 -8.40 2.66
CA HIS A 115 1.14 -8.87 1.64
C HIS A 115 0.39 -9.28 0.36
N ALA A 116 -0.72 -10.01 0.52
CA ALA A 116 -1.58 -10.37 -0.60
C ALA A 116 -2.22 -9.14 -1.26
N ARG A 117 -2.60 -8.12 -0.48
CA ARG A 117 -3.10 -6.85 -1.05
C ARG A 117 -2.01 -6.08 -1.78
N ALA A 118 -0.80 -6.03 -1.24
CA ALA A 118 0.36 -5.41 -1.89
C ALA A 118 0.62 -6.08 -3.25
N LEU A 119 0.67 -7.42 -3.29
CA LEU A 119 0.80 -8.20 -4.53
C LEU A 119 -0.24 -7.81 -5.58
N VAL A 120 -1.52 -7.71 -5.19
CA VAL A 120 -2.59 -7.24 -6.10
C VAL A 120 -2.30 -5.82 -6.57
N GLY A 121 -2.02 -4.88 -5.66
CA GLY A 121 -1.78 -3.48 -5.98
C GLY A 121 -0.61 -3.28 -6.97
N VAL A 122 0.55 -3.89 -6.69
CA VAL A 122 1.73 -3.76 -7.57
C VAL A 122 1.54 -4.50 -8.89
N SER A 123 0.87 -5.65 -8.90
CA SER A 123 0.54 -6.35 -10.17
C SER A 123 -0.39 -5.51 -11.04
N ARG A 124 -1.37 -4.83 -10.43
CA ARG A 124 -2.30 -3.96 -11.14
C ARG A 124 -1.60 -2.72 -11.68
N ALA A 125 -0.69 -2.12 -10.92
CA ALA A 125 0.13 -1.03 -11.39
C ALA A 125 1.05 -1.45 -12.55
N TRP A 126 1.70 -2.61 -12.45
CA TRP A 126 2.51 -3.18 -13.53
C TRP A 126 1.68 -3.34 -14.80
N LEU A 127 0.54 -4.02 -14.74
CA LEU A 127 -0.31 -4.25 -15.91
C LEU A 127 -0.91 -2.97 -16.50
N THR A 128 -1.19 -1.98 -15.66
CA THR A 128 -1.84 -0.72 -16.08
C THR A 128 -0.85 0.26 -16.69
N PHE A 129 0.38 0.32 -16.15
CA PHE A 129 1.37 1.35 -16.49
C PHE A 129 2.62 0.81 -17.17
N ALA A 130 2.75 -0.52 -17.31
CA ALA A 130 3.99 -1.19 -17.72
C ALA A 130 5.20 -0.81 -16.84
N ASP A 131 4.97 -0.55 -15.55
CA ASP A 131 6.03 -0.17 -14.61
C ASP A 131 6.84 -1.41 -14.20
N GLU A 132 8.12 -1.45 -14.58
CA GLU A 132 9.01 -2.58 -14.28
C GLU A 132 9.35 -2.70 -12.80
N ARG A 133 9.37 -1.61 -12.04
CA ARG A 133 9.61 -1.67 -10.59
C ARG A 133 8.44 -2.37 -9.91
N ALA A 134 7.22 -2.10 -10.38
CA ALA A 134 6.02 -2.80 -9.91
C ALA A 134 6.04 -4.29 -10.28
N ARG A 135 6.53 -4.64 -11.48
CA ARG A 135 6.76 -6.05 -11.88
C ARG A 135 7.73 -6.73 -10.92
N ASP A 136 8.90 -6.13 -10.73
CA ASP A 136 9.98 -6.73 -9.95
C ASP A 136 9.56 -6.89 -8.48
N ALA A 137 8.84 -5.91 -7.93
CA ALA A 137 8.20 -6.00 -6.62
C ALA A 137 7.17 -7.13 -6.54
N ALA A 138 6.33 -7.30 -7.57
CA ALA A 138 5.35 -8.39 -7.64
C ALA A 138 6.02 -9.76 -7.65
N LEU A 139 7.09 -9.93 -8.45
CA LEU A 139 7.84 -11.18 -8.56
C LEU A 139 8.55 -11.51 -7.24
N SER A 140 9.29 -10.56 -6.66
CA SER A 140 9.96 -10.77 -5.37
C SER A 140 8.97 -11.07 -4.24
N GLY A 141 7.83 -10.36 -4.21
CA GLY A 141 6.76 -10.63 -3.25
C GLY A 141 6.11 -12.00 -3.44
N LEU A 142 6.00 -12.48 -4.68
CA LEU A 142 5.46 -13.79 -5.00
C LEU A 142 6.45 -14.89 -4.59
N ASP A 143 7.74 -14.74 -4.91
CA ASP A 143 8.80 -15.65 -4.51
C ASP A 143 8.81 -15.85 -2.99
N HIS A 144 8.61 -14.76 -2.23
CA HIS A 144 8.44 -14.85 -0.78
C HIS A 144 7.18 -15.64 -0.39
N ALA A 145 6.02 -15.31 -0.97
CA ALA A 145 4.75 -15.93 -0.62
C ALA A 145 4.70 -17.45 -0.94
N VAL A 146 5.43 -17.91 -1.96
CA VAL A 146 5.50 -19.34 -2.30
C VAL A 146 6.64 -20.07 -1.60
N SER A 147 7.51 -19.36 -0.87
CA SER A 147 8.61 -19.97 -0.12
C SER A 147 8.13 -20.86 1.04
N LYS A 148 6.89 -20.65 1.49
CA LYS A 148 6.23 -21.49 2.50
C LYS A 148 5.14 -22.35 1.85
N PRO A 149 5.13 -23.67 2.10
CA PRO A 149 4.06 -24.51 1.61
C PRO A 149 2.73 -24.06 2.21
N ALA A 150 1.70 -23.99 1.36
CA ALA A 150 0.34 -23.76 1.82
C ALA A 150 -0.08 -24.88 2.79
N PRO A 151 -0.88 -24.56 3.83
CA PRO A 151 -1.51 -25.57 4.66
C PRO A 151 -2.24 -26.62 3.81
N ALA A 152 -2.18 -27.89 4.21
CA ALA A 152 -2.72 -29.01 3.42
C ALA A 152 -4.25 -28.94 3.18
N ASP A 153 -4.95 -28.08 3.90
CA ASP A 153 -6.38 -27.78 3.80
C ASP A 153 -6.72 -26.64 2.83
N VAL A 154 -5.73 -25.92 2.31
CA VAL A 154 -5.90 -24.96 1.20
C VAL A 154 -5.84 -25.75 -0.12
N ARG A 155 -7.00 -25.86 -0.80
CA ARG A 155 -7.18 -26.59 -2.07
C ARG A 155 -7.30 -25.67 -3.27
#